data_AF-A0A6B3ETA0-F1
#
_entry.id   AF-A0A6B3ETA0-F1
#
_cell.length_a   1.000
_cell.length_b   1.000
_cell.length_c   1.000
_cell.angle_alpha   90.00
_cell.angle_beta   90.00
_cell.angle_gamma   90.00
#
_symmetry.space_group_name_H-M   'P 1'
#
loop_
_entity.id
_entity.type
_entity.pdbx_description
1 polymer ?
#
loop_
_entity_poly.entity_id
_entity_poly.type
_entity_poly.pdbx_seq_one_letter_code
_entity_poly.pdbx_strand_id
1 'polypeptide(L)'
;AIAVGPHGTPDNPQGVPVYAWKGESLEEYWWCTEQALTWADAPTGGPNMILDDGGDATLLVHQGVAYEKDGKVPDPATEAENDEHRVILELLTRTISAGSQKWTKLASEIRGVTEETTTGVHRLYEMQRDGSLLFPAMNVNDAVTKSKFDNK
;
A
#
# COMPACT_ATOMS: atom_id res chain seq x y z
N ALA A 1 -2.93 -6.53 -14.45
CA ALA A 1 -3.25 -7.63 -15.40
C ALA A 1 -4.12 -8.66 -14.67
N ILE A 2 -4.77 -9.62 -15.34
CA ILE A 2 -5.53 -10.70 -14.65
C ILE A 2 -4.72 -12.00 -14.69
N ALA A 3 -4.51 -12.63 -13.54
CA ALA A 3 -3.85 -13.92 -13.46
C ALA A 3 -4.69 -15.03 -14.13
N VAL A 4 -4.05 -16.09 -14.62
CA VAL A 4 -4.76 -17.18 -15.33
C VAL A 4 -5.82 -17.86 -14.46
N GLY A 5 -5.55 -18.05 -13.16
CA GLY A 5 -6.44 -18.77 -12.25
C GLY A 5 -6.49 -20.29 -12.52
N PRO A 6 -7.07 -21.08 -11.60
CA PRO A 6 -7.03 -22.56 -11.67
C PRO A 6 -7.87 -23.16 -12.80
N HIS A 7 -8.75 -22.38 -13.42
CA HIS A 7 -9.66 -22.82 -14.49
C HIS A 7 -9.55 -21.98 -15.77
N GLY A 8 -8.64 -21.01 -15.80
CA GLY A 8 -8.43 -20.16 -16.99
C GLY A 8 -7.31 -20.66 -17.89
N THR A 9 -7.09 -19.91 -18.97
CA THR A 9 -5.95 -20.07 -19.88
C THR A 9 -5.28 -18.71 -20.08
N PRO A 10 -4.07 -18.63 -20.67
CA PRO A 10 -3.46 -17.34 -21.00
C PRO A 10 -4.36 -16.45 -21.87
N ASP A 11 -5.10 -17.03 -22.82
CA ASP A 11 -6.02 -16.30 -23.70
C ASP A 11 -7.38 -15.99 -23.06
N ASN A 12 -7.72 -16.66 -21.96
CA ASN A 12 -8.96 -16.46 -21.20
C ASN A 12 -8.68 -16.58 -19.69
N PRO A 13 -8.02 -15.58 -19.08
CA PRO A 13 -7.67 -15.62 -17.67
C PRO A 13 -8.91 -15.50 -16.78
N GLN A 14 -8.99 -16.33 -15.75
CA GLN A 14 -10.10 -16.39 -14.78
C GLN A 14 -9.60 -16.27 -13.32
N GLY A 15 -8.47 -15.60 -13.11
CA GLY A 15 -7.91 -15.33 -11.80
C GLY A 15 -8.28 -13.94 -11.27
N VAL A 16 -7.35 -13.36 -10.52
CA VAL A 16 -7.49 -12.06 -9.86
C VAL A 16 -6.53 -11.03 -10.48
N PRO A 17 -6.78 -9.72 -10.28
CA PRO A 17 -5.81 -8.71 -10.66
C PRO A 17 -4.46 -8.91 -9.97
N VAL A 18 -3.39 -8.94 -10.74
CA VAL A 18 -2.00 -9.01 -10.27
C VAL A 18 -1.15 -8.01 -11.05
N TYR A 19 -0.32 -7.29 -10.31
CA TYR A 19 0.63 -6.29 -10.80
C TYR A 19 1.95 -6.58 -10.09
N ALA A 20 2.74 -7.49 -10.68
CA ALA A 20 4.04 -7.87 -10.16
C ALA A 20 4.85 -8.58 -11.26
N TRP A 21 6.15 -8.30 -11.34
CA TRP A 21 7.11 -9.07 -12.13
C TRP A 21 8.51 -9.03 -11.51
N LYS A 22 9.37 -9.97 -11.92
CA LYS A 22 10.75 -9.99 -11.45
C LYS A 22 11.57 -8.95 -12.20
N GLY A 23 12.27 -8.09 -11.45
CA GLY A 23 13.17 -7.07 -11.99
C GLY A 23 12.51 -5.73 -12.25
N GLU A 24 11.49 -5.38 -11.46
CA GLU A 24 10.86 -4.05 -11.45
C GLU A 24 11.88 -2.93 -11.16
N SER A 25 11.65 -1.76 -11.76
CA SER A 25 12.21 -0.49 -11.25
C SER A 25 11.44 0.01 -10.01
N LEU A 26 11.96 1.02 -9.32
CA LEU A 26 11.25 1.64 -8.19
C LEU A 26 9.90 2.26 -8.64
N GLU A 27 9.89 2.90 -9.81
CA GLU A 27 8.68 3.48 -10.40
C GLU A 27 7.64 2.40 -10.73
N GLU A 28 8.07 1.25 -11.24
CA GLU A 28 7.19 0.12 -11.53
C GLU A 28 6.63 -0.49 -10.24
N TYR A 29 7.47 -0.68 -9.21
CA TYR A 29 7.06 -1.18 -7.91
C TYR A 29 5.95 -0.32 -7.29
N TRP A 30 6.19 1.00 -7.17
CA TRP A 30 5.21 1.91 -6.57
C TRP A 30 3.96 2.09 -7.45
N TRP A 31 4.09 1.98 -8.78
CA TRP A 31 2.93 1.88 -9.66
C TRP A 31 2.11 0.61 -9.40
N CYS A 32 2.75 -0.55 -9.24
CA CYS A 32 2.10 -1.80 -8.89
C CYS A 32 1.34 -1.68 -7.55
N THR A 33 1.96 -1.09 -6.53
CA THR A 33 1.33 -0.81 -5.23
C THR A 33 0.09 0.08 -5.36
N GLU A 34 0.16 1.14 -6.18
CA GLU A 34 -1.03 1.95 -6.47
C GLU A 34 -2.13 1.14 -7.16
N GLN A 35 -1.80 0.33 -8.16
CA GLN A 35 -2.78 -0.49 -8.86
C GLN A 35 -3.46 -1.48 -7.91
N ALA A 36 -2.71 -2.13 -7.03
CA ALA A 36 -3.24 -3.05 -6.03
C ALA A 36 -4.21 -2.37 -5.04
N LEU A 37 -4.00 -1.09 -4.75
CA LEU A 37 -4.86 -0.28 -3.86
C LEU A 37 -6.02 0.42 -4.59
N THR A 38 -6.11 0.34 -5.92
CA THR A 38 -7.13 1.05 -6.72
C THR A 38 -8.16 0.09 -7.33
N TRP A 39 -9.38 0.11 -6.79
CA TRP A 39 -10.45 -0.82 -7.11
C TRP A 39 -11.60 -0.05 -7.76
N ALA A 40 -11.65 -0.02 -9.10
CA ALA A 40 -12.58 0.82 -9.86
C ALA A 40 -14.07 0.61 -9.50
N ASP A 41 -14.43 -0.62 -9.13
CA ASP A 41 -15.82 -1.00 -8.81
C ASP A 41 -16.16 -0.89 -7.31
N ALA A 42 -15.20 -0.49 -6.47
CA ALA A 42 -15.42 -0.33 -5.04
C ALA A 42 -16.04 1.05 -4.72
N PRO A 43 -16.89 1.18 -3.68
CA PRO A 43 -17.56 2.44 -3.33
C PRO A 43 -16.61 3.62 -3.10
N THR A 44 -15.43 3.35 -2.54
CA THR A 44 -14.38 4.34 -2.26
C THR A 44 -13.26 4.33 -3.28
N GLY A 45 -13.34 3.47 -4.30
CA GLY A 45 -12.28 3.24 -5.27
C GLY A 45 -11.12 2.39 -4.75
N GLY A 46 -11.29 1.68 -3.62
CA GLY A 46 -10.22 0.93 -2.94
C GLY A 46 -10.66 -0.26 -2.10
N PRO A 47 -9.69 -0.89 -1.41
CA PRO A 47 -9.93 -2.08 -0.61
C PRO A 47 -10.64 -1.75 0.71
N ASN A 48 -11.23 -2.77 1.33
CA ASN A 48 -11.77 -2.72 2.69
C ASN A 48 -10.88 -3.40 3.74
N MET A 49 -9.78 -4.04 3.30
CA MET A 49 -8.78 -4.72 4.12
C MET A 49 -7.43 -4.64 3.40
N ILE A 50 -6.33 -4.58 4.15
CA ILE A 50 -4.97 -4.71 3.62
C ILE A 50 -4.33 -5.99 4.18
N LEU A 51 -3.64 -6.73 3.32
CA LEU A 51 -2.66 -7.73 3.71
C LEU A 51 -1.31 -7.20 3.26
N ASP A 52 -0.44 -6.89 4.22
CA ASP A 52 0.81 -6.17 4.02
C ASP A 52 2.00 -7.00 4.49
N ASP A 53 3.14 -6.76 3.85
CA ASP A 53 4.44 -7.34 4.17
C ASP A 53 5.50 -6.26 3.96
N GLY A 54 6.00 -5.72 5.08
CA GLY A 54 6.95 -4.60 5.09
C GLY A 54 6.29 -3.24 5.29
N GLY A 55 4.97 -3.15 5.13
CA GLY A 55 4.17 -1.98 5.50
C GLY A 55 4.06 -0.91 4.40
N ASP A 56 4.42 -1.21 3.15
CA ASP A 56 4.46 -0.21 2.07
C ASP A 56 3.07 0.18 1.57
N ALA A 57 2.13 -0.77 1.49
CA ALA A 57 0.74 -0.45 1.15
C ALA A 57 0.12 0.44 2.23
N THR A 58 0.38 0.11 3.50
CA THR A 58 -0.06 0.89 4.65
C THR A 58 0.57 2.28 4.65
N LEU A 59 1.88 2.38 4.41
CA LEU A 59 2.63 3.65 4.32
C LEU A 59 2.04 4.56 3.26
N LEU A 60 1.79 4.05 2.06
CA LEU A 60 1.27 4.84 0.95
C LEU A 60 -0.12 5.42 1.26
N VAL A 61 -1.00 4.63 1.87
CA VAL A 61 -2.32 5.11 2.32
C VAL A 61 -2.17 6.19 3.38
N HIS A 62 -1.34 5.98 4.40
CA HIS A 62 -1.18 6.95 5.49
C HIS A 62 -0.57 8.27 5.03
N GLN A 63 0.49 8.23 4.21
CA GLN A 63 1.09 9.43 3.64
C GLN A 63 0.14 10.14 2.68
N GLY A 64 -0.58 9.41 1.84
CA GLY A 64 -1.58 9.97 0.95
C GLY A 64 -2.66 10.75 1.71
N VAL A 65 -3.19 10.18 2.80
CA VAL A 65 -4.17 10.87 3.66
C VAL A 65 -3.57 12.11 4.32
N ALA A 66 -2.34 12.02 4.82
CA ALA A 66 -1.65 13.14 5.45
C ALA A 66 -1.48 14.32 4.47
N TYR A 67 -0.96 14.06 3.27
CA TYR A 67 -0.75 15.11 2.27
C TYR A 67 -2.03 15.62 1.63
N GLU A 68 -3.08 14.80 1.51
CA GLU A 68 -4.41 15.29 1.12
C GLU A 68 -4.98 16.26 2.15
N LYS A 69 -4.81 15.95 3.45
CA LYS A 69 -5.24 16.81 4.56
C LYS A 69 -4.45 18.11 4.60
N ASP A 70 -3.14 18.06 4.36
CA ASP A 70 -2.26 19.23 4.35
C ASP A 70 -2.41 20.06 3.07
N GLY A 71 -3.00 19.48 2.01
CA GLY A 71 -3.19 20.12 0.72
C GLY A 71 -1.90 20.33 -0.07
N LYS A 72 -0.79 19.71 0.36
CA LYS A 72 0.52 19.81 -0.28
C LYS A 72 1.30 18.51 -0.10
N VAL A 73 1.92 18.04 -1.17
CA VAL A 73 2.96 17.01 -1.15
C VAL A 73 4.33 17.70 -1.14
N PRO A 74 5.32 17.24 -0.35
CA PRO A 74 6.70 17.72 -0.43
C PRO A 74 7.25 17.64 -1.85
N ASP A 75 8.12 18.59 -2.22
CA ASP A 75 8.71 18.61 -3.56
C ASP A 75 9.67 17.42 -3.74
N PRO A 76 9.40 16.48 -4.67
CA PRO A 76 10.24 15.31 -4.86
C PRO A 76 11.70 15.65 -5.23
N ALA A 77 11.94 16.79 -5.87
CA ALA A 77 13.28 17.17 -6.33
C ALA A 77 14.16 17.77 -5.22
N THR A 78 13.55 18.29 -4.14
CA THR A 78 14.30 19.04 -3.10
C THR A 78 14.08 18.52 -1.69
N GLU A 79 13.00 17.77 -1.44
CA GLU A 79 12.61 17.29 -0.10
C GLU A 79 12.65 15.75 0.02
N ALA A 80 12.98 15.02 -1.06
CA ALA A 80 13.12 13.58 -1.01
C ALA A 80 14.39 13.15 -0.24
N GLU A 81 14.23 12.15 0.63
CA GLU A 81 15.32 11.63 1.47
C GLU A 81 16.22 10.64 0.73
N ASN A 82 15.67 9.95 -0.28
CA ASN A 82 16.35 8.98 -1.12
C ASN A 82 15.54 8.77 -2.42
N ASP A 83 16.07 7.95 -3.34
CA ASP A 83 15.46 7.71 -4.65
C ASP A 83 14.07 7.08 -4.57
N GLU A 84 13.84 6.20 -3.59
CA GLU A 84 12.53 5.57 -3.39
C GLU A 84 11.50 6.57 -2.86
N HIS A 85 11.88 7.36 -1.86
CA HIS A 85 11.02 8.42 -1.33
C HIS A 85 10.66 9.44 -2.42
N ARG A 86 11.59 9.78 -3.31
CA ARG A 86 11.30 10.62 -4.49
C ARG A 86 10.18 10.02 -5.35
N VAL A 87 10.25 8.73 -5.67
CA VAL A 87 9.22 8.04 -6.46
C VAL A 87 7.86 8.04 -5.76
N ILE A 88 7.82 7.83 -4.44
CA ILE A 88 6.59 7.93 -3.64
C ILE A 88 6.00 9.35 -3.73
N LEU A 89 6.83 10.39 -3.54
CA LEU A 89 6.38 11.78 -3.61
C LEU A 89 5.86 12.15 -5.01
N GLU A 90 6.50 11.67 -6.08
CA GLU A 90 6.04 11.85 -7.46
C GLU A 90 4.66 11.20 -7.69
N LEU A 91 4.48 9.97 -7.17
CA LEU A 91 3.20 9.26 -7.21
C LEU A 91 2.11 10.01 -6.45
N LEU A 92 2.39 10.42 -5.22
CA LEU A 92 1.44 11.17 -4.38
C LEU A 92 1.11 12.53 -4.99
N THR A 93 2.09 13.24 -5.55
CA THR A 93 1.87 14.50 -6.28
C THR A 93 0.89 14.31 -7.43
N ARG A 94 1.11 13.28 -8.26
CA ARG A 94 0.22 12.96 -9.40
C ARG A 94 -1.18 12.61 -8.94
N THR A 95 -1.32 11.76 -7.94
CA THR A 95 -2.63 11.24 -7.49
C THR A 95 -3.45 12.29 -6.75
N ILE A 96 -2.80 13.15 -5.95
CA ILE A 96 -3.47 14.21 -5.19
C ILE A 96 -3.86 15.38 -6.11
N SER A 97 -2.99 15.76 -7.06
CA SER A 97 -3.30 16.82 -8.04
C SER A 97 -4.49 16.49 -8.95
N ALA A 98 -4.86 15.22 -9.07
CA ALA A 98 -6.07 14.80 -9.79
C ALA A 98 -7.38 15.18 -9.06
N GLY A 99 -7.32 15.70 -7.82
CA GLY A 99 -8.44 16.35 -7.12
C GLY A 99 -9.52 15.41 -6.59
N SER A 100 -9.25 14.10 -6.49
CA SER A 100 -10.27 13.10 -6.17
C SER A 100 -10.42 12.76 -4.67
N GLN A 101 -9.55 13.29 -3.80
CA GLN A 101 -9.39 12.82 -2.40
C GLN A 101 -9.30 11.29 -2.35
N LYS A 102 -8.46 10.73 -3.23
CA LYS A 102 -8.32 9.28 -3.42
C LYS A 102 -8.03 8.65 -2.07
N TRP A 103 -6.91 9.01 -1.45
CA TRP A 103 -6.38 8.30 -0.29
C TRP A 103 -7.29 8.38 0.93
N THR A 104 -7.89 9.55 1.19
CA THR A 104 -8.88 9.75 2.25
C THR A 104 -10.11 8.88 2.06
N LYS A 105 -10.61 8.75 0.82
CA LYS A 105 -11.74 7.86 0.51
C LYS A 105 -11.36 6.40 0.71
N LEU A 106 -10.22 5.95 0.18
CA LEU A 106 -9.76 4.56 0.35
C LEU A 106 -9.67 4.22 1.84
N ALA A 107 -8.97 5.05 2.62
CA ALA A 107 -8.76 4.85 4.04
C ALA A 107 -10.06 4.76 4.85
N SER A 108 -11.13 5.45 4.43
CA SER A 108 -12.40 5.47 5.16
C SER A 108 -13.15 4.14 5.19
N GLU A 109 -12.86 3.20 4.28
CA GLU A 109 -13.49 1.88 4.23
C GLU A 109 -12.55 0.75 4.68
N ILE A 110 -11.26 1.03 4.91
CA ILE A 110 -10.30 0.03 5.41
C ILE A 110 -10.62 -0.29 6.87
N ARG A 111 -10.96 -1.55 7.12
CA ARG A 111 -11.34 -2.06 8.45
C ARG A 111 -10.15 -2.58 9.24
N GLY A 112 -9.04 -2.84 8.56
CA GLY A 112 -7.76 -3.12 9.19
C GLY A 112 -6.72 -3.68 8.23
N VAL A 113 -5.51 -3.86 8.76
CA VAL A 113 -4.37 -4.47 8.08
C VAL A 113 -3.83 -5.67 8.86
N THR A 114 -3.38 -6.71 8.15
CA THR A 114 -2.54 -7.77 8.71
C THR A 114 -1.12 -7.61 8.20
N GLU A 115 -0.12 -7.54 9.09
CA GLU A 115 1.27 -7.28 8.74
C GLU A 115 2.17 -8.47 9.05
N GLU A 116 2.91 -8.91 8.04
CA GLU A 116 3.66 -10.16 7.99
C GLU A 116 5.05 -10.04 8.64
N THR A 117 5.79 -8.95 8.42
CA THR A 117 7.21 -8.87 8.79
C THR A 117 7.50 -7.96 9.98
N THR A 118 8.64 -8.23 10.62
CA THR A 118 9.18 -7.41 11.71
C THR A 118 9.29 -5.93 11.32
N THR A 119 9.74 -5.63 10.09
CA THR A 119 9.92 -4.24 9.62
C THR A 119 8.59 -3.50 9.54
N GLY A 120 7.57 -4.09 8.92
CA GLY A 120 6.25 -3.47 8.84
C GLY A 120 5.60 -3.33 10.22
N VAL A 121 5.77 -4.32 11.10
CA VAL A 121 5.28 -4.25 12.50
C VAL A 121 5.89 -3.06 13.25
N HIS A 122 7.18 -2.77 13.06
CA HIS A 122 7.80 -1.60 13.68
C HIS A 122 7.14 -0.28 13.21
N ARG A 123 6.89 -0.15 11.90
CA ARG A 123 6.19 1.02 11.33
C ARG A 123 4.78 1.16 11.93
N LEU A 124 4.05 0.05 12.10
CA LEU A 124 2.72 0.06 12.73
C LEU A 124 2.77 0.55 14.19
N TYR A 125 3.76 0.11 14.98
CA TYR A 125 3.92 0.59 16.35
C TYR A 125 4.31 2.06 16.44
N GLU A 126 5.14 2.55 15.52
CA GLU A 126 5.47 3.98 15.42
C GLU A 126 4.21 4.80 15.13
N MET A 127 3.41 4.41 14.13
CA MET A 127 2.14 5.07 13.82
C MET A 127 1.15 5.01 14.98
N GLN A 128 1.08 3.88 15.70
CA GLN A 128 0.23 3.76 16.89
C GLN A 128 0.69 4.69 18.02
N ARG A 129 2.00 4.72 18.30
CA ARG A 129 2.59 5.59 19.33
C ARG A 129 2.35 7.07 19.03
N ASP A 130 2.46 7.44 17.75
CA ASP A 130 2.34 8.83 17.30
C ASP A 130 0.87 9.23 17.07
N GLY A 131 -0.08 8.29 17.24
CA GLY A 131 -1.52 8.52 17.09
C GLY A 131 -1.96 8.73 15.63
N SER A 132 -1.14 8.32 14.67
CA SER A 132 -1.37 8.49 13.23
C SER A 132 -1.95 7.23 12.56
N LEU A 133 -1.98 6.09 13.24
CA LEU A 133 -2.55 4.85 12.71
C LEU A 133 -4.05 5.03 12.41
N LEU A 134 -4.43 4.93 11.12
CA LEU A 134 -5.76 5.25 10.63
C LEU A 134 -6.79 4.13 10.86
N PHE A 135 -6.34 2.88 10.94
CA PHE A 135 -7.19 1.69 11.07
C PHE A 135 -6.51 0.60 11.92
N PRO A 136 -7.28 -0.34 12.50
CA PRO A 136 -6.72 -1.44 13.29
C PRO A 136 -5.65 -2.26 12.54
N ALA A 137 -4.65 -2.74 13.26
CA ALA A 137 -3.59 -3.57 12.70
C ALA A 137 -3.40 -4.86 13.50
N MET A 138 -3.14 -5.96 12.79
CA MET A 138 -2.78 -7.25 13.37
C MET A 138 -1.33 -7.58 13.04
N ASN A 139 -0.51 -7.72 14.08
CA ASN A 139 0.86 -8.20 13.99
C ASN A 139 0.84 -9.73 13.81
N VAL A 140 1.02 -10.18 12.57
CA VAL A 140 1.11 -11.61 12.23
C VAL A 140 2.52 -12.13 12.50
N ASN A 141 3.54 -11.29 12.31
CA ASN A 141 4.94 -11.64 12.52
C ASN A 141 5.19 -12.32 13.88
N ASP A 142 4.62 -11.76 14.94
CA ASP A 142 4.87 -12.20 16.33
C ASP A 142 4.03 -13.41 16.74
N ALA A 143 3.17 -13.93 15.85
CA ALA A 143 2.60 -15.24 16.06
C ALA A 143 3.73 -16.28 16.21
N VAL A 144 3.60 -17.18 17.19
CA VAL A 144 4.65 -18.19 17.47
C VAL A 144 4.93 -19.06 16.24
N THR A 145 3.88 -19.42 15.50
CA THR A 145 3.97 -20.21 14.27
C THR A 145 4.56 -19.45 13.08
N LYS A 146 4.72 -18.13 13.18
CA LYS A 146 5.37 -17.29 12.16
C LYS A 146 6.82 -17.04 12.57
N SER A 147 7.05 -16.22 13.60
CA SER A 147 8.39 -15.81 14.05
C SER A 147 9.36 -16.96 14.37
N LYS A 148 8.88 -18.13 14.80
CA LYS A 148 9.75 -19.27 15.18
C LYS A 148 9.94 -20.31 14.09
N PHE A 149 9.26 -20.17 12.96
CA PHE A 149 9.31 -21.14 11.86
C PHE A 149 9.68 -20.48 10.54
N ASP A 150 9.02 -19.40 10.16
CA ASP A 150 9.29 -18.70 8.90
C ASP A 150 10.61 -17.91 8.98
N ASN A 151 10.79 -17.11 10.02
CA ASN A 151 11.97 -16.24 10.18
C ASN A 151 13.26 -16.99 10.57
N LYS A 152 13.24 -18.33 10.75
CA LYS A 152 14.37 -19.14 11.24
C LYS A 152 15.04 -19.90 10.11
#